data_AF-B9TP05-F1
#
_entry.id   AF-B9TP05-F1
#
_cell.length_a   1.000
_cell.length_b   1.000
_cell.length_c   1.000
_cell.angle_alpha   90.00
_cell.angle_beta   90.00
_cell.angle_gamma   90.00
#
_symmetry.space_group_name_H-M   'P 1'
#
loop_
_entity.id
_entity.type
_entity.pdbx_description
1 polymer ?
#
loop_
_entity_poly.entity_id
_entity_poly.type
_entity_poly.pdbx_seq_one_letter_code
_entity_poly.pdbx_strand_id
1 'polypeptide(L)'
;MGAARTLHSLLGARPDTRSFAHHRGNPLDVDVLIVDEASMVHLEMMASLLDALPPGATLVLLGDKDQLASVEAGAVLGDLCHDAQAGRYDADTLAYVRAASGETIPAEYEGRGGPLAQQTVMLRHSRRFGGPIGKLALAVNAGDVDGAAAALRAPDAAGVLRWIDHAHQHHVIQLANEGYRPYLELLRAGSSGHGNHEDWVRAVLQRFEAFRVLCAVREGEWGVEGLNDAIEQRLAHAGLIARGDWYVGRPVMVTRNDYPTGTFNGDIGLALPDPARPGSLRV
;
A
#
# COMPACT_ATOMS: atom_id res chain seq x y z
N MET A 1 -0.62 -0.08 -24.25
CA MET A 1 -0.79 0.37 -22.85
C MET A 1 0.27 1.39 -22.54
N GLY A 2 -0.11 2.59 -22.10
CA GLY A 2 0.86 3.59 -21.63
C GLY A 2 1.49 3.17 -20.30
N ALA A 3 2.60 3.80 -19.92
CA ALA A 3 3.19 3.63 -18.60
C ALA A 3 2.20 4.10 -17.51
N ALA A 4 2.14 3.40 -16.38
CA ALA A 4 1.34 3.79 -15.22
C ALA A 4 1.83 5.14 -14.68
N ARG A 5 0.89 5.99 -14.24
CA ARG A 5 1.16 7.31 -13.68
C ARG A 5 0.18 7.57 -12.54
N THR A 6 0.54 8.49 -11.64
CA THR A 6 -0.40 8.99 -10.63
C THR A 6 -1.56 9.73 -11.29
N LEU A 7 -2.74 9.73 -10.67
CA LEU A 7 -3.91 10.47 -11.18
C LEU A 7 -3.63 11.96 -11.37
N HIS A 8 -2.87 12.57 -10.44
CA HIS A 8 -2.43 13.96 -10.56
C HIS A 8 -1.59 14.21 -11.81
N SER A 9 -0.65 13.31 -12.12
CA SER A 9 0.18 13.41 -13.34
C SER A 9 -0.65 13.20 -14.60
N LEU A 10 -1.59 12.23 -14.58
CA LEU A 10 -2.48 11.94 -15.70
C LEU A 10 -3.39 13.14 -16.03
N LEU A 11 -4.00 13.75 -15.01
CA LEU A 11 -4.87 14.92 -15.18
C LEU A 11 -4.11 16.22 -15.45
N GLY A 12 -2.77 16.20 -15.33
CA GLY A 12 -1.93 17.36 -15.52
C GLY A 12 -2.13 18.41 -14.43
N ALA A 13 -1.96 17.99 -13.17
CA ALA A 13 -2.01 18.88 -12.01
C ALA A 13 -0.99 20.03 -12.16
N ARG A 14 -1.46 21.27 -12.03
CA ARG A 14 -0.58 22.44 -12.07
C ARG A 14 -0.12 22.81 -10.65
N PRO A 15 1.17 23.08 -10.43
CA PRO A 15 1.68 23.56 -9.15
C PRO A 15 0.87 24.77 -8.66
N ASP A 16 0.59 24.81 -7.36
CA ASP A 16 -0.07 25.93 -6.67
C ASP A 16 -1.50 26.27 -7.13
N THR A 17 -2.15 25.39 -7.90
CA THR A 17 -3.56 25.53 -8.27
C THR A 17 -4.33 24.25 -8.02
N ARG A 18 -5.65 24.37 -7.82
CA ARG A 18 -6.57 23.22 -7.84
C ARG A 18 -7.03 22.84 -9.26
N SER A 19 -6.35 23.34 -10.29
CA SER A 19 -6.75 23.14 -11.68
C SER A 19 -5.96 22.02 -12.33
N PHE A 20 -6.69 21.18 -13.07
CA PHE A 20 -6.13 20.13 -13.91
C PHE A 20 -6.10 20.61 -15.37
N ALA A 21 -5.09 20.17 -16.12
CA ALA A 21 -5.00 20.43 -17.55
C ALA A 21 -6.10 19.70 -18.33
N HIS A 22 -6.46 18.50 -17.87
CA HIS A 22 -7.57 17.73 -18.42
C HIS A 22 -8.85 17.96 -17.64
N HIS A 23 -9.94 18.17 -18.38
CA HIS A 23 -11.28 18.48 -17.88
C HIS A 23 -12.28 18.24 -19.01
N ARG A 24 -13.57 18.49 -18.79
CA ARG A 24 -14.63 18.25 -19.79
C ARG A 24 -14.43 18.91 -21.15
N GLY A 25 -13.72 20.04 -21.20
CA GLY A 25 -13.40 20.78 -22.43
C GLY A 25 -12.07 20.37 -23.07
N ASN A 26 -11.26 19.57 -22.37
CA ASN A 26 -10.00 19.00 -22.83
C ASN A 26 -9.87 17.58 -22.24
N PRO A 27 -10.64 16.60 -22.76
CA PRO A 27 -10.69 15.27 -22.19
C PRO A 27 -9.35 14.55 -22.33
N LEU A 28 -9.19 13.45 -21.58
CA LEU A 28 -8.08 12.51 -21.71
C LEU A 28 -8.14 11.81 -23.07
N ASP A 29 -7.00 11.53 -23.66
CA ASP A 29 -6.90 10.76 -24.91
C ASP A 29 -6.79 9.26 -24.62
N VAL A 30 -7.89 8.66 -24.16
CA VAL A 30 -7.96 7.24 -23.77
C VAL A 30 -9.30 6.60 -24.14
N ASP A 31 -9.26 5.37 -24.64
CA ASP A 31 -10.45 4.54 -24.81
C ASP A 31 -10.79 3.74 -23.54
N VAL A 32 -9.77 3.38 -22.77
CA VAL A 32 -9.89 2.61 -21.52
C VAL A 32 -8.94 3.22 -20.49
N LEU A 33 -9.47 3.54 -19.31
CA LEU A 33 -8.71 3.97 -18.16
C LEU A 33 -8.86 2.96 -17.02
N ILE A 34 -7.74 2.46 -16.52
CA ILE A 34 -7.68 1.58 -15.35
C ILE A 34 -7.06 2.37 -14.21
N VAL A 35 -7.77 2.46 -13.09
CA VAL A 35 -7.29 3.09 -11.86
C VAL A 35 -7.11 1.99 -10.82
N ASP A 36 -5.87 1.77 -10.42
CA ASP A 36 -5.52 0.89 -9.31
C ASP A 36 -5.53 1.66 -7.98
N GLU A 37 -5.71 0.95 -6.87
CA GLU A 37 -5.81 1.53 -5.52
C GLU A 37 -6.89 2.64 -5.40
N ALA A 38 -8.04 2.43 -6.05
CA ALA A 38 -9.15 3.40 -6.12
C ALA A 38 -9.78 3.71 -4.74
N SER A 39 -9.52 2.88 -3.72
CA SER A 39 -9.89 3.09 -2.31
C SER A 39 -9.25 4.36 -1.74
N MET A 40 -8.08 4.76 -2.23
CA MET A 40 -7.38 5.98 -1.81
C MET A 40 -7.88 7.25 -2.52
N VAL A 41 -8.75 7.11 -3.53
CA VAL A 41 -9.25 8.24 -4.33
C VAL A 41 -10.38 8.94 -3.57
N HIS A 42 -10.15 10.19 -3.21
CA HIS A 42 -11.14 11.06 -2.57
C HIS A 42 -12.12 11.65 -3.59
N LEU A 43 -13.21 12.23 -3.10
CA LEU A 43 -14.34 12.69 -3.92
C LEU A 43 -13.96 13.73 -4.98
N GLU A 44 -13.13 14.72 -4.64
CA GLU A 44 -12.73 15.79 -5.58
C GLU A 44 -11.90 15.22 -6.75
N MET A 45 -10.99 14.29 -6.47
CA MET A 45 -10.19 13.62 -7.50
C MET A 45 -11.07 12.75 -8.41
N MET A 46 -12.02 12.01 -7.85
CA MET A 46 -12.94 11.20 -8.67
C MET A 46 -13.79 12.10 -9.57
N ALA A 47 -14.34 13.20 -9.05
CA ALA A 47 -15.13 14.14 -9.85
C ALA A 47 -14.31 14.71 -11.02
N SER A 48 -13.06 15.13 -10.73
CA SER A 48 -12.14 15.64 -11.75
C SER A 48 -11.78 14.58 -12.80
N LEU A 49 -11.60 13.33 -12.37
CA LEU A 49 -11.35 12.20 -13.26
C LEU A 49 -12.53 11.96 -14.21
N LEU A 50 -13.75 11.92 -13.68
CA LEU A 50 -14.97 11.71 -14.47
C LEU A 50 -15.21 12.85 -15.46
N ASP A 51 -14.97 14.10 -15.05
CA ASP A 51 -15.07 15.26 -15.95
C ASP A 51 -14.04 15.20 -17.08
N ALA A 52 -12.86 14.65 -16.82
CA ALA A 52 -11.80 14.51 -17.82
C ALA A 52 -11.97 13.29 -18.74
N LEU A 53 -12.87 12.35 -18.44
CA LEU A 53 -13.06 11.15 -19.25
C LEU A 53 -13.86 11.43 -20.53
N PRO A 54 -13.41 10.92 -21.70
CA PRO A 54 -14.23 10.95 -22.91
C PRO A 54 -15.57 10.22 -22.71
N PRO A 55 -16.68 10.69 -23.32
CA PRO A 55 -18.00 10.06 -23.16
C PRO A 55 -18.08 8.57 -23.57
N GLY A 56 -17.18 8.09 -24.43
CA GLY A 56 -17.12 6.68 -24.85
C GLY A 56 -16.06 5.84 -24.15
N ALA A 57 -15.30 6.42 -23.20
CA ALA A 57 -14.21 5.73 -22.54
C ALA A 57 -14.73 4.74 -21.48
N THR A 58 -14.08 3.59 -21.37
CA THR A 58 -14.34 2.61 -20.30
C THR A 58 -13.46 2.91 -19.10
N LEU A 59 -14.07 3.14 -17.93
CA LEU A 59 -13.36 3.28 -16.65
C LEU A 59 -13.43 1.96 -15.88
N VAL A 60 -12.27 1.43 -15.48
CA VAL A 60 -12.16 0.28 -14.57
C VAL A 60 -11.50 0.74 -13.29
N LEU A 61 -12.21 0.62 -12.17
CA LEU A 61 -11.71 0.93 -10.83
C LEU A 61 -11.35 -0.37 -10.11
N LEU A 62 -10.12 -0.46 -9.61
CA LEU A 62 -9.62 -1.57 -8.81
C LEU A 62 -9.26 -1.04 -7.42
N GLY A 63 -9.68 -1.73 -6.37
CA GLY A 63 -9.35 -1.36 -5.00
C GLY A 63 -10.03 -2.24 -3.98
N ASP A 64 -9.62 -2.11 -2.73
CA ASP A 64 -10.21 -2.81 -1.60
C ASP A 64 -11.21 -1.90 -0.87
N LYS A 65 -12.47 -2.34 -0.77
CA LYS A 65 -13.53 -1.58 -0.10
C LYS A 65 -13.31 -1.47 1.42
N ASP A 66 -12.54 -2.40 2.00
CA ASP A 66 -12.32 -2.49 3.45
C ASP A 66 -10.97 -1.84 3.87
N GLN A 67 -10.20 -1.30 2.92
CA GLN A 67 -8.99 -0.54 3.21
C GLN A 67 -9.33 0.81 3.86
N LEU A 68 -8.37 1.38 4.60
CA LEU A 68 -8.51 2.73 5.14
C LEU A 68 -8.85 3.70 4.01
N ALA A 69 -9.94 4.43 4.19
CA ALA A 69 -10.36 5.46 3.25
C ALA A 69 -9.29 6.55 3.10
N SER A 70 -9.38 7.31 2.02
CA SER A 70 -8.54 8.49 1.80
C SER A 70 -8.53 9.40 3.03
N VAL A 71 -7.39 10.06 3.29
CA VAL A 71 -7.24 11.03 4.39
C VAL A 71 -8.16 12.24 4.19
N GLU A 72 -8.57 12.49 2.95
CA GLU A 72 -9.48 13.55 2.55
C GLU A 72 -10.94 13.07 2.51
N ALA A 73 -11.89 14.02 2.53
CA ALA A 73 -13.31 13.70 2.70
C ALA A 73 -13.88 12.85 1.55
N GLY A 74 -14.61 11.80 1.92
CA GLY A 74 -15.41 10.96 1.04
C GLY A 74 -14.72 9.66 0.62
N ALA A 75 -15.37 8.52 0.90
CA ALA A 75 -14.91 7.19 0.53
C ALA A 75 -15.66 6.70 -0.71
N VAL A 76 -15.25 7.18 -1.90
CA VAL A 76 -16.01 6.94 -3.13
C VAL A 76 -16.14 5.45 -3.45
N LEU A 77 -15.03 4.70 -3.43
CA LEU A 77 -15.08 3.26 -3.74
C LEU A 77 -15.90 2.49 -2.70
N GLY A 78 -15.81 2.87 -1.42
CA GLY A 78 -16.60 2.26 -0.35
C GLY A 78 -18.10 2.41 -0.59
N ASP A 79 -18.54 3.61 -0.98
CA ASP A 79 -19.95 3.89 -1.29
C ASP A 79 -20.41 3.17 -2.56
N LEU A 80 -19.59 3.14 -3.62
CA LEU A 80 -19.91 2.42 -4.87
C LEU A 80 -20.01 0.90 -4.66
N CYS A 81 -19.21 0.36 -3.75
CA CYS A 81 -19.12 -1.08 -3.47
C CYS A 81 -19.92 -1.52 -2.23
N HIS A 82 -20.77 -0.65 -1.66
CA HIS A 82 -21.49 -0.91 -0.41
C HIS A 82 -22.21 -2.27 -0.39
N ASP A 83 -23.01 -2.54 -1.43
CA ASP A 83 -23.79 -3.77 -1.58
C ASP A 83 -23.07 -4.87 -2.39
N ALA A 84 -21.82 -4.65 -2.80
CA ALA A 84 -21.10 -5.53 -3.73
C ALA A 84 -20.97 -6.98 -3.21
N GLN A 85 -20.94 -7.16 -1.89
CA GLN A 85 -20.87 -8.47 -1.26
C GLN A 85 -22.09 -9.34 -1.59
N ALA A 86 -23.28 -8.75 -1.61
CA ALA A 86 -24.52 -9.44 -1.92
C ALA A 86 -24.64 -9.82 -3.41
N GLY A 87 -23.82 -9.24 -4.29
CA GLY A 87 -23.97 -9.35 -5.73
C GLY A 87 -25.27 -8.69 -6.18
N ARG A 88 -26.34 -9.48 -6.33
CA ARG A 88 -27.64 -9.10 -6.90
C ARG A 88 -27.58 -8.89 -8.41
N TYR A 89 -26.97 -9.85 -9.09
CA TYR A 89 -26.84 -9.89 -10.54
C TYR A 89 -28.14 -10.31 -11.21
N ASP A 90 -28.50 -9.61 -12.29
CA ASP A 90 -29.65 -9.96 -13.10
C ASP A 90 -29.36 -11.12 -14.08
N ALA A 91 -30.41 -11.64 -14.71
CA ALA A 91 -30.31 -12.77 -15.61
C ALA A 91 -29.38 -12.50 -16.81
N ASP A 92 -29.36 -11.26 -17.30
CA ASP A 92 -28.54 -10.88 -18.45
C ASP A 92 -27.05 -10.88 -18.07
N THR A 93 -26.71 -10.35 -16.90
CA THR A 93 -25.34 -10.38 -16.36
C THR A 93 -24.87 -11.80 -16.08
N LEU A 94 -25.73 -12.64 -15.49
CA LEU A 94 -25.44 -14.05 -15.27
C LEU A 94 -25.20 -14.80 -16.59
N ALA A 95 -26.03 -14.55 -17.61
CA ALA A 95 -25.89 -15.14 -18.93
C ALA A 95 -24.60 -14.68 -19.63
N TYR A 96 -24.29 -13.38 -19.54
CA TYR A 96 -23.04 -12.81 -20.06
C TYR A 96 -21.82 -13.48 -19.44
N VAL A 97 -21.75 -13.57 -18.11
CA VAL A 97 -20.61 -14.19 -17.43
C VAL A 97 -20.45 -15.64 -17.85
N ARG A 98 -21.55 -16.40 -17.90
CA ARG A 98 -21.52 -17.80 -18.35
C ARG A 98 -21.03 -17.94 -19.79
N ALA A 99 -21.46 -17.05 -20.69
CA ALA A 99 -21.03 -17.05 -22.08
C ALA A 99 -19.54 -16.65 -22.23
N ALA A 100 -19.09 -15.69 -21.43
CA ALA A 100 -17.74 -15.14 -21.52
C ALA A 100 -16.67 -16.02 -20.85
N SER A 101 -16.99 -16.67 -19.72
CA SER A 101 -16.02 -17.44 -18.92
C SER A 101 -16.29 -18.94 -18.88
N GLY A 102 -17.51 -19.38 -19.21
CA GLY A 102 -17.96 -20.77 -19.00
C GLY A 102 -18.40 -21.06 -17.56
N GLU A 103 -18.20 -20.12 -16.63
CA GLU A 103 -18.51 -20.30 -15.21
C GLU A 103 -19.95 -19.90 -14.87
N THR A 104 -20.54 -20.58 -13.90
CA THR A 104 -21.88 -20.23 -13.39
C THR A 104 -21.73 -19.52 -12.05
N ILE A 105 -22.22 -18.28 -11.97
CA ILE A 105 -22.29 -17.56 -10.68
C ILE A 105 -23.32 -18.27 -9.78
N PRO A 106 -22.99 -18.56 -8.50
CA PRO A 106 -23.92 -19.16 -7.56
C PRO A 106 -25.23 -18.38 -7.40
N ALA A 107 -26.35 -19.11 -7.27
CA ALA A 107 -27.68 -18.52 -7.18
C ALA A 107 -27.88 -17.57 -5.97
N GLU A 108 -27.04 -17.67 -4.94
CA GLU A 108 -27.06 -16.74 -3.79
C GLU A 108 -26.72 -15.29 -4.19
N TYR A 109 -26.05 -15.08 -5.33
CA TYR A 109 -25.73 -13.75 -5.84
C TYR A 109 -26.72 -13.26 -6.91
N GLU A 110 -27.73 -14.06 -7.25
CA GLU A 110 -28.80 -13.65 -8.17
C GLU A 110 -29.71 -12.61 -7.49
N GLY A 111 -30.11 -11.56 -8.23
CA GLY A 111 -31.01 -10.55 -7.71
C GLY A 111 -31.25 -9.39 -8.66
N ARG A 112 -31.72 -8.26 -8.12
CA ARG A 112 -32.00 -7.03 -8.86
C ARG A 112 -31.35 -5.82 -8.19
N GLY A 113 -30.02 -5.77 -8.18
CA GLY A 113 -29.23 -4.72 -7.51
C GLY A 113 -29.15 -3.39 -8.27
N GLY A 114 -29.80 -3.27 -9.44
CA GLY A 114 -29.74 -2.09 -10.29
C GLY A 114 -28.46 -2.01 -11.13
N PRO A 115 -28.24 -0.91 -11.87
CA PRO A 115 -27.18 -0.81 -12.87
C PRO A 115 -25.77 -0.91 -12.29
N LEU A 116 -25.53 -0.30 -11.12
CA LEU A 116 -24.20 -0.32 -10.49
C LEU A 116 -23.80 -1.73 -10.08
N ALA A 117 -24.72 -2.50 -9.49
CA ALA A 117 -24.46 -3.89 -9.13
C ALA A 117 -24.05 -4.75 -10.33
N GLN A 118 -24.60 -4.48 -11.53
CA GLN A 118 -24.24 -5.22 -12.75
C GLN A 118 -22.84 -4.87 -13.28
N GLN A 119 -22.25 -3.77 -12.80
CA GLN A 119 -20.91 -3.30 -13.16
C GLN A 119 -19.89 -3.47 -12.02
N THR A 120 -20.28 -4.10 -10.91
CA THR A 120 -19.42 -4.30 -9.75
C THR A 120 -19.10 -5.78 -9.56
N VAL A 121 -17.81 -6.10 -9.49
CA VAL A 121 -17.32 -7.46 -9.26
C VAL A 121 -16.57 -7.52 -7.93
N MET A 122 -17.08 -8.32 -7.00
CA MET A 122 -16.40 -8.59 -5.73
C MET A 122 -15.59 -9.89 -5.82
N LEU A 123 -14.27 -9.79 -5.66
CA LEU A 123 -13.39 -10.96 -5.58
C LEU A 123 -13.35 -11.50 -4.15
N ARG A 124 -13.84 -12.73 -3.96
CA ARG A 124 -14.05 -13.33 -2.62
C ARG A 124 -12.95 -14.30 -2.19
N HIS A 125 -12.12 -14.74 -3.14
CA HIS A 125 -11.06 -15.69 -2.87
C HIS A 125 -9.70 -15.02 -2.92
N SER A 126 -9.01 -15.05 -1.79
CA SER A 126 -7.61 -14.65 -1.75
C SER A 126 -6.69 -15.83 -2.05
N ARG A 127 -5.78 -15.64 -3.01
CA ARG A 127 -4.70 -16.60 -3.31
C ARG A 127 -3.42 -16.33 -2.52
N ARG A 128 -3.24 -15.09 -2.06
CA ARG A 128 -2.05 -14.65 -1.29
C ARG A 128 -2.31 -14.65 0.21
N PHE A 129 -3.53 -14.33 0.62
CA PHE A 129 -3.95 -14.19 2.02
C PHE A 129 -4.67 -15.45 2.49
N GLY A 130 -3.88 -16.50 2.73
CA GLY A 130 -4.33 -17.71 3.43
C GLY A 130 -3.84 -17.74 4.87
N GLY A 131 -4.21 -18.78 5.62
CA GLY A 131 -3.65 -19.05 6.94
C GLY A 131 -4.10 -18.06 8.04
N PRO A 132 -3.29 -17.90 9.11
CA PRO A 132 -3.65 -17.11 10.28
C PRO A 132 -3.93 -15.63 10.00
N ILE A 133 -3.13 -14.99 9.12
CA ILE A 133 -3.30 -13.56 8.77
C ILE A 133 -4.62 -13.32 8.05
N GLY A 134 -4.99 -14.18 7.09
CA GLY A 134 -6.25 -14.06 6.37
C GLY A 134 -7.48 -14.18 7.29
N LYS A 135 -7.43 -15.11 8.25
CA LYS A 135 -8.49 -15.25 9.28
C LYS A 135 -8.63 -14.00 10.14
N LEU A 136 -7.50 -13.44 10.58
CA LEU A 136 -7.48 -12.19 11.35
C LEU A 136 -8.08 -11.03 10.54
N ALA A 137 -7.64 -10.85 9.30
CA ALA A 137 -8.14 -9.79 8.42
C ALA A 137 -9.66 -9.88 8.21
N LEU A 138 -10.18 -11.08 7.93
CA LEU A 138 -11.63 -11.30 7.77
C LEU A 138 -12.42 -10.98 9.04
N ALA A 139 -11.92 -11.37 10.21
CA ALA A 139 -12.56 -11.04 11.48
C ALA A 139 -12.56 -9.53 11.74
N VAL A 140 -11.46 -8.83 11.46
CA VAL A 140 -11.38 -7.37 11.56
C VAL A 140 -12.38 -6.69 10.61
N ASN A 141 -12.44 -7.10 9.33
CA ASN A 141 -13.36 -6.54 8.36
C ASN A 141 -14.84 -6.77 8.73
N ALA A 142 -15.14 -7.89 9.39
CA ALA A 142 -16.48 -8.19 9.90
C ALA A 142 -16.83 -7.49 11.22
N GLY A 143 -15.87 -6.81 11.86
CA GLY A 143 -16.04 -6.27 13.21
C GLY A 143 -16.16 -7.35 14.30
N ASP A 144 -15.73 -8.58 14.00
CA ASP A 144 -15.75 -9.71 14.93
C ASP A 144 -14.54 -9.64 15.87
N VAL A 145 -14.72 -8.91 16.97
CA VAL A 145 -13.67 -8.70 17.99
C VAL A 145 -13.23 -10.03 18.61
N ASP A 146 -14.17 -10.92 18.92
CA ASP A 146 -13.87 -12.20 19.55
C ASP A 146 -13.12 -13.12 18.58
N GLY A 147 -13.54 -13.17 17.32
CA GLY A 147 -12.85 -13.90 16.26
C GLY A 147 -11.45 -13.35 15.99
N ALA A 148 -11.26 -12.04 15.98
CA ALA A 148 -9.95 -11.41 15.80
C ALA A 148 -9.01 -11.73 16.97
N ALA A 149 -9.50 -11.62 18.21
CA ALA A 149 -8.74 -11.98 19.41
C ALA A 149 -8.38 -13.48 19.45
N ALA A 150 -9.32 -14.35 19.06
CA ALA A 150 -9.08 -15.78 18.94
C ALA A 150 -8.04 -16.09 17.87
N ALA A 151 -8.08 -15.41 16.71
CA ALA A 151 -7.10 -15.58 15.66
C ALA A 151 -5.68 -15.16 16.12
N LEU A 152 -5.57 -14.03 16.84
CA LEU A 152 -4.31 -13.54 17.40
C LEU A 152 -3.69 -14.48 18.44
N ARG A 153 -4.52 -15.14 19.25
CA ARG A 153 -4.09 -16.05 20.33
C ARG A 153 -4.00 -17.51 19.91
N ALA A 154 -4.46 -17.85 18.71
CA ALA A 154 -4.42 -19.22 18.22
C ALA A 154 -2.97 -19.71 18.14
N PRO A 155 -2.68 -20.94 18.58
CA PRO A 155 -1.35 -21.52 18.41
C PRO A 155 -1.00 -21.60 16.93
N ASP A 156 0.09 -20.93 16.54
CA ASP A 156 0.60 -20.96 15.18
C ASP A 156 1.98 -21.61 15.16
N ALA A 157 2.01 -22.89 14.80
CA ALA A 157 3.24 -23.67 14.71
C ALA A 157 4.21 -23.15 13.64
N ALA A 158 3.72 -22.41 12.64
CA ALA A 158 4.54 -21.77 11.62
C ALA A 158 5.10 -20.41 12.07
N GLY A 159 4.62 -19.87 13.20
CA GLY A 159 5.08 -18.59 13.75
C GLY A 159 4.77 -17.38 12.87
N VAL A 160 3.76 -17.47 12.00
CA VAL A 160 3.34 -16.40 11.11
C VAL A 160 2.62 -15.28 11.88
N LEU A 161 1.84 -15.64 12.90
CA LEU A 161 1.18 -14.70 13.78
C LEU A 161 1.61 -14.92 15.23
N ARG A 162 1.97 -13.83 15.91
CA ARG A 162 2.33 -13.84 17.33
C ARG A 162 1.71 -12.65 18.03
N TRP A 163 0.86 -12.94 19.01
CA TRP A 163 0.38 -11.94 19.97
C TRP A 163 1.32 -11.85 21.17
N ILE A 164 1.57 -10.63 21.64
CA ILE A 164 2.37 -10.37 22.85
C ILE A 164 1.45 -9.67 23.85
N ASP A 165 0.97 -10.43 24.84
CA ASP A 165 0.21 -9.87 25.95
C ASP A 165 1.09 -8.91 26.77
N HIS A 166 0.50 -7.80 27.20
CA HIS A 166 1.19 -6.74 27.94
C HIS A 166 2.48 -6.26 27.25
N ALA A 167 2.38 -5.98 25.95
CA ALA A 167 3.52 -5.50 25.18
C ALA A 167 4.08 -4.19 25.76
N HIS A 168 5.39 -4.18 25.98
CA HIS A 168 6.16 -3.00 26.33
C HIS A 168 7.02 -2.57 25.14
N GLN A 169 7.42 -1.30 25.10
CA GLN A 169 8.21 -0.73 24.00
C GLN A 169 9.49 -1.54 23.72
N HIS A 170 10.13 -2.07 24.77
CA HIS A 170 11.35 -2.88 24.63
C HIS A 170 11.17 -4.16 23.81
N HIS A 171 9.96 -4.74 23.75
CA HIS A 171 9.69 -5.90 22.89
C HIS A 171 9.77 -5.51 21.41
N VAL A 172 9.18 -4.37 21.03
CA VAL A 172 9.24 -3.83 19.65
C VAL A 172 10.68 -3.47 19.28
N ILE A 173 11.42 -2.85 20.20
CA ILE A 173 12.83 -2.51 20.01
C ILE A 173 13.68 -3.77 19.77
N GLN A 174 13.41 -4.86 20.49
CA GLN A 174 14.11 -6.12 20.28
C GLN A 174 13.79 -6.74 18.92
N LEU A 175 12.51 -6.77 18.53
CA LEU A 175 12.08 -7.23 17.20
C LEU A 175 12.73 -6.38 16.10
N ALA A 176 12.78 -5.06 16.26
CA ALA A 176 13.43 -4.17 15.31
C ALA A 176 14.95 -4.43 15.22
N ASN A 177 15.63 -4.65 16.34
CA ASN A 177 17.05 -4.99 16.35
C ASN A 177 17.35 -6.32 15.63
N GLU A 178 16.45 -7.30 15.71
CA GLU A 178 16.59 -8.58 15.01
C GLU A 178 16.19 -8.47 13.54
N GLY A 179 15.05 -7.85 13.25
CA GLY A 179 14.49 -7.71 11.91
C GLY A 179 15.31 -6.82 10.98
N TYR A 180 15.93 -5.77 11.50
CA TYR A 180 16.76 -4.84 10.72
C TYR A 180 18.24 -5.27 10.62
N ARG A 181 18.71 -6.17 11.47
CA ARG A 181 20.11 -6.63 11.45
C ARG A 181 20.56 -7.19 10.09
N PRO A 182 19.78 -8.01 9.36
CA PRO A 182 20.23 -8.55 8.08
C PRO A 182 20.58 -7.49 7.03
N TYR A 183 19.80 -6.40 6.92
CA TYR A 183 20.13 -5.34 5.96
C TYR A 183 21.33 -4.51 6.44
N LEU A 184 21.46 -4.26 7.74
CA LEU A 184 22.57 -3.51 8.32
C LEU A 184 23.91 -4.26 8.20
N GLU A 185 23.89 -5.58 8.34
CA GLU A 185 25.06 -6.44 8.13
C GLU A 185 25.46 -6.48 6.64
N LEU A 186 24.48 -6.57 5.73
CA LEU A 186 24.73 -6.48 4.29
C LEU A 186 25.29 -5.11 3.88
N LEU A 187 24.79 -4.04 4.50
CA LEU A 187 25.27 -2.68 4.31
C LEU A 187 26.74 -2.55 4.78
N ARG A 188 27.09 -3.14 5.93
CA ARG A 188 28.46 -3.15 6.46
C ARG A 188 29.44 -3.97 5.62
N ALA A 189 29.00 -5.12 5.10
CA ALA A 189 29.81 -5.94 4.20
C ALA A 189 30.19 -5.19 2.92
N GLY A 190 29.39 -4.19 2.55
CA GLY A 190 29.56 -3.39 1.35
C GLY A 190 29.24 -4.19 0.08
N SER A 191 29.56 -3.63 -1.08
CA SER A 191 29.27 -4.27 -2.37
C SER A 191 30.16 -5.46 -2.70
N SER A 192 31.12 -5.81 -1.83
CA SER A 192 32.03 -6.94 -1.98
C SER A 192 31.24 -8.26 -2.06
N GLY A 193 31.21 -8.89 -3.23
CA GLY A 193 30.45 -10.12 -3.48
C GLY A 193 29.19 -9.94 -4.34
N HIS A 194 28.88 -8.71 -4.76
CA HIS A 194 27.83 -8.41 -5.74
C HIS A 194 28.47 -8.03 -7.08
N GLY A 195 27.75 -8.25 -8.19
CA GLY A 195 28.27 -8.00 -9.54
C GLY A 195 28.59 -6.53 -9.78
N ASN A 196 27.68 -5.63 -9.38
CA ASN A 196 27.88 -4.19 -9.43
C ASN A 196 27.25 -3.50 -8.19
N HIS A 197 27.45 -2.18 -8.08
CA HIS A 197 26.90 -1.40 -6.97
C HIS A 197 25.37 -1.39 -6.95
N GLU A 198 24.70 -1.34 -8.10
CA GLU A 198 23.23 -1.32 -8.18
C GLU A 198 22.60 -2.62 -7.69
N ASP A 199 23.21 -3.77 -8.00
CA ASP A 199 22.77 -5.08 -7.52
C ASP A 199 22.89 -5.18 -6.00
N TRP A 200 23.96 -4.61 -5.43
CA TRP A 200 24.13 -4.50 -3.98
C TRP A 200 23.07 -3.58 -3.37
N VAL A 201 22.82 -2.40 -3.93
CA VAL A 201 21.77 -1.48 -3.46
C VAL A 201 20.41 -2.17 -3.48
N ARG A 202 20.08 -2.86 -4.58
CA ARG A 202 18.84 -3.63 -4.71
C ARG A 202 18.72 -4.71 -3.64
N ALA A 203 19.80 -5.44 -3.36
CA ALA A 203 19.82 -6.44 -2.31
C ALA A 203 19.61 -5.81 -0.92
N VAL A 204 20.24 -4.67 -0.63
CA VAL A 204 20.04 -3.93 0.64
C VAL A 204 18.58 -3.49 0.79
N LEU A 205 17.99 -2.88 -0.25
CA LEU A 205 16.58 -2.45 -0.23
C LEU A 205 15.63 -3.63 -0.03
N GLN A 206 15.84 -4.74 -0.74
CA GLN A 206 15.04 -5.95 -0.58
C GLN A 206 15.13 -6.53 0.84
N ARG A 207 16.32 -6.50 1.46
CA ARG A 207 16.49 -6.95 2.85
C ARG A 207 15.82 -6.01 3.84
N PHE A 208 15.81 -4.71 3.56
CA PHE A 208 15.12 -3.74 4.39
C PHE A 208 13.59 -3.88 4.31
N GLU A 209 13.04 -4.21 3.14
CA GLU A 209 11.60 -4.45 2.95
C GLU A 209 11.07 -5.71 3.67
N ALA A 210 11.95 -6.63 4.06
CA ALA A 210 11.57 -7.88 4.72
C ALA A 210 11.03 -7.68 6.16
N PHE A 211 11.24 -6.50 6.77
CA PHE A 211 10.76 -6.21 8.12
C PHE A 211 10.26 -4.77 8.22
N ARG A 212 9.07 -4.59 8.82
CA ARG A 212 8.47 -3.27 9.05
C ARG A 212 7.85 -3.20 10.43
N VAL A 213 7.99 -2.04 11.05
CA VAL A 213 7.25 -1.66 12.25
C VAL A 213 6.16 -0.69 11.83
N LEU A 214 4.91 -0.97 12.22
CA LEU A 214 3.76 -0.11 11.98
C LEU A 214 3.20 0.34 13.33
N CYS A 215 2.79 1.60 13.41
CA CYS A 215 2.13 2.17 14.58
C CYS A 215 0.99 3.10 14.13
N ALA A 216 0.00 3.28 15.00
CA ALA A 216 -1.21 4.01 14.66
C ALA A 216 -1.07 5.54 14.80
N VAL A 217 -0.09 6.02 15.57
CA VAL A 217 0.06 7.44 15.94
C VAL A 217 1.43 7.97 15.53
N ARG A 218 1.54 9.30 15.35
CA ARG A 218 2.80 9.95 14.96
C ARG A 218 3.70 10.25 16.16
N GLU A 219 3.12 10.80 17.21
CA GLU A 219 3.84 11.29 18.40
C GLU A 219 3.68 10.33 19.59
N GLY A 220 4.53 10.51 20.60
CA GLY A 220 4.51 9.74 21.85
C GLY A 220 5.35 8.46 21.81
N GLU A 221 5.40 7.74 22.95
CA GLU A 221 6.25 6.55 23.14
C GLU A 221 6.00 5.44 22.11
N TRP A 222 4.73 5.28 21.69
CA TRP A 222 4.28 4.30 20.71
C TRP A 222 4.06 4.89 19.32
N GLY A 223 4.39 6.16 19.14
CA GLY A 223 4.30 6.84 17.86
C GLY A 223 5.55 6.66 17.01
N VAL A 224 5.45 7.03 15.75
CA VAL A 224 6.56 6.99 14.78
C VAL A 224 7.82 7.65 15.33
N GLU A 225 7.71 8.85 15.91
CA GLU A 225 8.86 9.60 16.44
C GLU A 225 9.53 8.87 17.60
N GLY A 226 8.75 8.48 18.62
CA GLY A 226 9.28 7.80 19.81
C GLY A 226 9.87 6.42 19.50
N LEU A 227 9.24 5.65 18.60
CA LEU A 227 9.75 4.36 18.17
C LEU A 227 11.03 4.49 17.34
N ASN A 228 11.10 5.47 16.43
CA ASN A 228 12.32 5.71 15.65
C ASN A 228 13.50 6.04 16.56
N ASP A 229 13.33 6.97 17.50
CA ASP A 229 14.40 7.36 18.44
C ASP A 229 14.88 6.17 19.28
N ALA A 230 13.94 5.39 19.83
CA ALA A 230 14.27 4.25 20.69
C ALA A 230 14.96 3.10 19.91
N ILE A 231 14.52 2.85 18.67
CA ILE A 231 15.14 1.86 17.78
C ILE A 231 16.53 2.32 17.37
N GLU A 232 16.70 3.58 16.94
CA GLU A 232 18.01 4.14 16.59
C GLU A 232 18.99 4.04 17.76
N GLN A 233 18.55 4.38 18.98
CA GLN A 233 19.37 4.26 20.18
C GLN A 233 19.82 2.81 20.42
N ARG A 234 18.92 1.83 20.28
CA ARG A 234 19.26 0.41 20.45
C ARG A 234 20.24 -0.07 19.38
N LEU A 235 19.99 0.25 18.10
CA LEU A 235 20.84 -0.16 16.99
C LEU A 235 22.24 0.45 17.11
N ALA A 236 22.34 1.71 17.54
CA ALA A 236 23.61 2.36 17.80
C ALA A 236 24.35 1.73 18.98
N HIS A 237 23.66 1.39 20.06
CA HIS A 237 24.26 0.68 21.19
C HIS A 237 24.76 -0.73 20.81
N ALA A 238 24.05 -1.41 19.90
CA ALA A 238 24.51 -2.67 19.30
C ALA A 238 25.66 -2.47 18.29
N GLY A 239 26.09 -1.22 18.07
CA GLY A 239 27.13 -0.84 17.14
C GLY A 239 26.76 -1.09 15.69
N LEU A 240 25.47 -1.22 15.34
CA LEU A 240 25.00 -1.51 13.96
C LEU A 240 24.94 -0.24 13.09
N ILE A 241 24.61 0.90 13.69
CA ILE A 241 24.56 2.22 13.04
C ILE A 241 25.39 3.24 13.81
N ALA A 242 25.73 4.36 13.15
CA ALA A 242 26.22 5.55 13.84
C ALA A 242 25.03 6.43 14.28
N ARG A 243 25.13 7.11 15.44
CA ARG A 243 24.18 8.18 15.78
C ARG A 243 24.55 9.48 15.09
N GLY A 244 23.52 10.19 14.66
CA GLY A 244 23.60 11.52 14.05
C GLY A 244 22.40 11.76 13.15
N ASP A 245 22.26 12.99 12.66
CA ASP A 245 21.12 13.37 11.83
C ASP A 245 21.14 12.66 10.46
N TRP A 246 22.33 12.35 9.96
CA TRP A 246 22.53 11.72 8.64
C TRP A 246 23.67 10.70 8.68
N TYR A 247 23.34 9.41 8.50
CA TYR A 247 24.29 8.30 8.59
C TYR A 247 24.04 7.22 7.53
N VAL A 248 25.06 6.42 7.22
CA VAL A 248 25.00 5.33 6.25
C VAL A 248 23.98 4.28 6.71
N GLY A 249 23.03 3.95 5.85
CA GLY A 249 21.95 3.01 6.11
C GLY A 249 20.69 3.64 6.73
N ARG A 250 20.66 4.95 6.99
CA ARG A 250 19.46 5.64 7.49
C ARG A 250 18.31 5.53 6.48
N PRO A 251 17.17 4.94 6.85
CA PRO A 251 15.99 4.98 6.01
C PRO A 251 15.36 6.36 6.00
N VAL A 252 14.90 6.77 4.83
CA VAL A 252 14.16 8.03 4.65
C VAL A 252 12.92 7.80 3.81
N MET A 253 11.87 8.56 4.11
CA MET A 253 10.64 8.55 3.35
C MET A 253 10.46 9.88 2.65
N VAL A 254 10.11 9.82 1.37
CA VAL A 254 9.74 10.98 0.57
C VAL A 254 8.36 11.44 1.06
N THR A 255 8.24 12.71 1.44
CA THR A 255 6.99 13.26 2.00
C THR A 255 6.17 14.05 0.98
N ARG A 256 6.73 14.30 -0.20
CA ARG A 256 6.11 15.03 -1.32
C ARG A 256 6.67 14.51 -2.63
N ASN A 257 5.84 14.44 -3.67
CA ASN A 257 6.28 14.02 -4.99
C ASN A 257 7.37 14.96 -5.53
N ASP A 258 8.44 14.39 -6.07
CA ASP A 258 9.53 15.10 -6.73
C ASP A 258 9.72 14.52 -8.15
N TYR A 259 9.01 15.12 -9.11
CA TYR A 259 8.98 14.66 -10.49
C TYR A 259 10.35 14.65 -11.20
N PRO A 260 11.24 15.63 -11.01
CA PRO A 260 12.61 15.59 -11.54
C PRO A 260 13.39 14.32 -11.18
N THR A 261 13.24 13.81 -9.95
CA THR A 261 13.92 12.59 -9.48
C THR A 261 13.10 11.32 -9.70
N GLY A 262 11.83 11.46 -10.10
CA GLY A 262 10.92 10.33 -10.31
C GLY A 262 10.50 9.66 -9.00
N THR A 263 10.58 10.37 -7.86
CA THR A 263 10.21 9.85 -6.54
C THR A 263 8.86 10.42 -6.09
N PHE A 264 8.09 9.61 -5.38
CA PHE A 264 6.72 9.89 -4.98
C PHE A 264 6.57 9.87 -3.46
N ASN A 265 5.55 10.58 -2.95
CA ASN A 265 5.22 10.57 -1.53
C ASN A 265 4.95 9.14 -1.05
N GLY A 266 5.63 8.72 0.02
CA GLY A 266 5.61 7.38 0.55
C GLY A 266 6.74 6.48 0.05
N ASP A 267 7.48 6.87 -0.99
CA ASP A 267 8.67 6.14 -1.43
C ASP A 267 9.72 6.15 -0.33
N ILE A 268 10.41 5.02 -0.20
CA ILE A 268 11.39 4.81 0.86
C ILE A 268 12.76 4.60 0.22
N GLY A 269 13.73 5.39 0.68
CA GLY A 269 15.12 5.29 0.28
C GLY A 269 16.03 5.02 1.48
N LEU A 270 17.30 4.75 1.19
CA LEU A 270 18.35 4.57 2.20
C LEU A 270 19.49 5.54 1.89
N ALA A 271 20.01 6.22 2.91
CA ALA A 271 21.21 7.04 2.76
C ALA A 271 22.45 6.15 2.60
N LEU A 272 23.05 6.12 1.41
CA LEU A 272 24.22 5.30 1.06
C LEU A 272 25.41 6.17 0.63
N PRO A 273 26.66 5.69 0.74
CA PRO A 273 27.82 6.42 0.25
C PRO A 273 27.71 6.75 -1.24
N ASP A 274 27.98 8.00 -1.61
CA ASP A 274 27.98 8.40 -3.01
C ASP A 274 29.26 7.92 -3.71
N PRO A 275 29.18 7.00 -4.71
CA PRO A 275 30.34 6.56 -5.46
C PRO A 275 31.01 7.68 -6.26
N ALA A 276 30.28 8.76 -6.59
CA ALA A 276 30.82 9.90 -7.32
C ALA A 276 31.44 10.99 -6.42
N ARG A 277 31.09 11.01 -5.12
CA ARG A 277 31.52 12.03 -4.17
C ARG A 277 31.95 11.39 -2.84
N PRO A 278 33.24 11.00 -2.72
CA PRO A 278 33.76 10.37 -1.51
C PRO A 278 33.48 11.21 -0.26
N GLY A 279 32.97 10.56 0.79
CA GLY A 279 32.63 11.22 2.06
C GLY A 279 31.23 11.86 2.11
N SER A 280 30.47 11.83 1.01
CA SER A 280 29.06 12.25 1.00
C SER A 280 28.10 11.06 0.89
N LEU A 281 26.86 11.28 1.31
CA LEU A 281 25.78 10.31 1.22
C LEU A 281 24.76 10.78 0.19
N ARG A 282 24.16 9.82 -0.52
CA ARG A 282 23.03 10.01 -1.43
C ARG A 282 21.92 9.00 -1.11
N VAL A 283 20.71 9.31 -1.55
CA VAL A 283 19.55 8.42 -1.49
C VAL A 283 19.22 8.01 -2.91
#